data_AF-A0A6V8ICS3-F1
#
_entry.id   AF-A0A6V8ICS3-F1
#
_cell.length_a   1.000
_cell.length_b   1.000
_cell.length_c   1.000
_cell.angle_alpha   90.00
_cell.angle_beta   90.00
_cell.angle_gamma   90.00
#
_symmetry.space_group_name_H-M   'P 1'
#
loop_
_entity.id
_entity.type
_entity.pdbx_description
1 polymer ?
#
loop_
_entity_poly.entity_id
_entity_poly.type
_entity_poly.pdbx_seq_one_letter_code
_entity_poly.pdbx_strand_id
1 'polypeptide(L)'
;MTPLAKDITKDSIRRNNGKYIGVYNKEIVDAQMFDVSKIHEFACANSPNIINKNGSFLFNDLFFLPSNPTWIEWIDDTGERLGIFLKKLDSTDHMVFEFFKNGPSRSILGVFENVFEESDVNKMGFRETKHSSGLLSPEDTTNFYTEVFRIITIHLAFINTPRIIGRKIHLPHASFQRKLAKAKGTIGKYPIQAWTELILEVTPPKDESDAPACETVLTGEKALHFVRSHLRIVGGKLVRVSAHWRGNAALGIKRTRYSVVPPKNGVWPEYAGALP
;
A
#
# COMPACT_ATOMS: atom_id res chain seq x y z
N MET A 1 -9.79 6.21 -3.02
CA MET A 1 -9.85 4.74 -3.05
C MET A 1 -9.50 4.27 -4.43
N THR A 2 -8.87 3.11 -4.51
CA THR A 2 -8.65 2.38 -5.76
C THR A 2 -9.97 1.72 -6.23
N PRO A 3 -10.10 1.36 -7.52
CA PRO A 3 -11.35 0.82 -8.06
C PRO A 3 -11.90 -0.41 -7.31
N LEU A 4 -11.09 -1.43 -7.04
CA LEU A 4 -11.60 -2.67 -6.40
C LEU A 4 -11.99 -2.42 -4.95
N ALA A 5 -11.17 -1.68 -4.18
CA ALA A 5 -11.54 -1.29 -2.81
C ALA A 5 -12.87 -0.53 -2.76
N LYS A 6 -13.11 0.36 -3.73
CA LYS A 6 -14.37 1.13 -3.85
C LYS A 6 -15.56 0.21 -4.09
N ASP A 7 -15.42 -0.79 -4.96
CA ASP A 7 -16.51 -1.69 -5.29
C ASP A 7 -16.80 -2.66 -4.15
N ILE A 8 -15.77 -3.17 -3.47
CA ILE A 8 -15.91 -3.96 -2.23
C ILE A 8 -16.65 -3.16 -1.15
N THR A 9 -16.25 -1.90 -0.94
CA THR A 9 -16.89 -1.02 0.06
C THR A 9 -18.34 -0.72 -0.28
N LYS A 10 -18.67 -0.50 -1.56
CA LYS A 10 -20.09 -0.33 -1.97
C LYS A 10 -20.90 -1.58 -1.69
N ASP A 11 -20.33 -2.74 -1.99
CA ASP A 11 -21.02 -4.00 -1.81
C ASP A 11 -21.19 -4.36 -0.33
N SER A 12 -20.23 -4.00 0.53
CA SER A 12 -20.37 -4.14 1.99
C SER A 12 -21.47 -3.25 2.56
N ILE A 13 -21.63 -2.02 2.04
CA ILE A 13 -22.74 -1.12 2.42
C ILE A 13 -24.09 -1.65 1.93
N ARG A 14 -24.16 -2.18 0.70
CA ARG A 14 -25.41 -2.70 0.10
C ARG A 14 -25.92 -3.94 0.81
N ARG A 15 -25.01 -4.84 1.19
CA ARG A 15 -25.34 -6.16 1.76
C ARG A 15 -25.46 -6.11 3.28
N ASN A 16 -26.26 -5.20 3.83
CA ASN A 16 -26.56 -5.00 5.27
C ASN A 16 -26.97 -6.27 6.07
N ASN A 17 -26.96 -7.47 5.48
CA ASN A 17 -27.54 -8.71 5.97
C ASN A 17 -26.52 -9.78 6.39
N GLY A 18 -25.35 -9.41 6.94
CA GLY A 18 -24.49 -10.31 7.74
C GLY A 18 -23.93 -11.58 7.07
N LYS A 19 -24.31 -11.89 5.83
CA LYS A 19 -23.84 -13.06 5.08
C LYS A 19 -22.55 -12.70 4.37
N TYR A 20 -21.47 -13.05 5.05
CA TYR A 20 -20.12 -13.22 4.55
C TYR A 20 -19.61 -12.10 3.63
N ILE A 21 -18.97 -11.15 4.31
CA ILE A 21 -18.16 -10.11 3.71
C ILE A 21 -16.96 -10.11 4.66
N GLY A 22 -15.82 -10.67 4.21
CA GLY A 22 -14.49 -10.70 4.86
C GLY A 22 -14.27 -9.96 6.18
N VAL A 23 -13.51 -10.56 7.09
CA VAL A 23 -13.33 -10.13 8.51
C VAL A 23 -13.04 -8.63 8.64
N TYR A 24 -12.33 -8.05 7.67
CA TYR A 24 -11.85 -6.66 7.75
C TYR A 24 -12.54 -5.67 6.80
N ASN A 25 -13.69 -6.01 6.20
CA ASN A 25 -14.35 -5.12 5.23
C ASN A 25 -14.73 -3.75 5.79
N LYS A 26 -15.06 -3.68 7.09
CA LYS A 26 -15.35 -2.39 7.75
C LYS A 26 -14.11 -1.52 7.90
N GLU A 27 -12.92 -2.10 7.85
CA GLU A 27 -11.64 -1.39 8.03
C GLU A 27 -11.02 -0.97 6.69
N ILE A 28 -11.48 -1.53 5.57
CA ILE A 28 -11.04 -1.12 4.22
C ILE A 28 -11.25 0.38 4.01
N VAL A 29 -12.30 0.98 4.57
CA VAL A 29 -12.57 2.44 4.43
C VAL A 29 -11.52 3.33 5.08
N ASP A 30 -10.75 2.78 6.02
CA ASP A 30 -9.69 3.43 6.78
C ASP A 30 -8.29 3.05 6.27
N ALA A 31 -8.19 2.06 5.39
CA ALA A 31 -6.93 1.64 4.83
C ALA A 31 -6.30 2.70 3.92
N GLN A 32 -4.98 2.80 4.00
CA GLN A 32 -4.22 3.61 3.05
C GLN A 32 -4.05 2.85 1.74
N MET A 33 -4.47 3.48 0.64
CA MET A 33 -4.68 2.80 -0.65
C MET A 33 -3.51 3.03 -1.61
N PHE A 34 -2.96 1.95 -2.15
CA PHE A 34 -1.88 1.94 -3.13
C PHE A 34 -2.29 1.15 -4.38
N ASP A 35 -2.22 1.79 -5.54
CA ASP A 35 -2.32 1.12 -6.85
C ASP A 35 -0.90 0.87 -7.36
N VAL A 36 -0.52 -0.40 -7.46
CA VAL A 36 0.81 -0.86 -7.91
C VAL A 36 0.75 -1.52 -9.28
N SER A 37 -0.36 -1.38 -10.02
CA SER A 37 -0.58 -2.08 -11.30
C SER A 37 0.57 -1.87 -12.30
N LYS A 38 1.18 -0.68 -12.32
CA LYS A 38 2.26 -0.35 -13.27
C LYS A 38 3.63 -0.92 -12.93
N ILE A 39 3.80 -1.45 -11.72
CA ILE A 39 5.05 -2.04 -11.24
C ILE A 39 4.90 -3.52 -10.90
N HIS A 40 3.69 -4.06 -11.03
CA HIS A 40 3.37 -5.42 -10.61
C HIS A 40 4.13 -6.46 -11.43
N GLU A 41 4.18 -6.30 -12.76
CA GLU A 41 4.94 -7.18 -13.65
C GLU A 41 6.42 -7.25 -13.25
N PHE A 42 7.02 -6.09 -12.90
CA PHE A 42 8.39 -6.05 -12.38
C PHE A 42 8.50 -6.82 -11.06
N ALA A 43 7.53 -6.69 -10.15
CA ALA A 43 7.53 -7.41 -8.90
C ALA A 43 7.45 -8.93 -9.10
N CYS A 44 6.60 -9.41 -10.01
CA CYS A 44 6.53 -10.83 -10.38
C CYS A 44 7.84 -11.33 -11.00
N ALA A 45 8.45 -10.57 -11.92
CA ALA A 45 9.70 -10.97 -12.56
C ALA A 45 10.89 -11.04 -11.59
N ASN A 46 10.85 -10.30 -10.48
CA ASN A 46 11.94 -10.21 -9.51
C ASN A 46 11.67 -10.94 -8.19
N SER A 47 10.47 -11.49 -7.98
CA SER A 47 10.11 -12.23 -6.78
C SER A 47 11.06 -13.39 -6.46
N PRO A 48 11.64 -14.14 -7.44
CA PRO A 48 12.58 -15.23 -7.10
C PRO A 48 13.91 -14.71 -6.54
N ASN A 49 14.27 -13.45 -6.85
CA ASN A 49 15.55 -12.86 -6.52
C ASN A 49 15.57 -12.15 -5.16
N ILE A 50 14.43 -12.07 -4.46
CA ILE A 50 14.37 -11.31 -3.19
C ILE A 50 14.92 -12.08 -1.99
N ILE A 51 15.16 -13.37 -2.16
CA ILE A 51 15.79 -14.21 -1.15
C ILE A 51 17.28 -14.24 -1.47
N ASN A 52 18.11 -13.83 -0.52
CA ASN A 52 19.55 -13.88 -0.68
C ASN A 52 20.07 -15.33 -0.59
N LYS A 53 21.36 -15.52 -0.88
CA LYS A 53 22.01 -16.84 -0.83
C LYS A 53 21.92 -17.52 0.55
N ASN A 54 21.70 -16.75 1.61
CA ASN A 54 21.55 -17.24 2.98
C ASN A 54 20.08 -17.57 3.33
N GLY A 55 19.17 -17.51 2.36
CA GLY A 55 17.76 -17.79 2.56
C GLY A 55 16.96 -16.63 3.16
N SER A 56 17.59 -15.52 3.56
CA SER A 56 16.90 -14.36 4.15
C SER A 56 16.38 -13.38 3.09
N PHE A 57 15.29 -12.66 3.40
CA PHE A 57 14.75 -11.63 2.50
C PHE A 57 15.71 -10.43 2.43
N LEU A 58 16.01 -9.98 1.21
CA LEU A 58 16.83 -8.79 0.93
C LEU A 58 16.25 -7.48 1.50
N PHE A 59 14.99 -7.50 1.95
CA PHE A 59 14.22 -6.30 2.28
C PHE A 59 13.63 -6.30 3.69
N ASN A 60 14.24 -6.99 4.65
CA ASN A 60 13.74 -7.05 6.03
C ASN A 60 13.41 -5.66 6.60
N ASP A 61 14.29 -4.67 6.41
CA ASP A 61 14.07 -3.30 6.89
C ASP A 61 13.00 -2.51 6.13
N LEU A 62 12.63 -2.96 4.93
CA LEU A 62 11.60 -2.33 4.11
C LEU A 62 10.22 -2.96 4.29
N PHE A 63 10.14 -4.06 5.04
CA PHE A 63 8.93 -4.83 5.24
C PHE A 63 8.12 -4.32 6.42
N PHE A 64 7.59 -3.11 6.28
CA PHE A 64 6.66 -2.53 7.25
C PHE A 64 5.42 -1.96 6.56
N LEU A 65 4.30 -1.88 7.28
CA LEU A 65 3.11 -1.27 6.70
C LEU A 65 3.28 0.26 6.63
N PRO A 66 3.01 0.88 5.46
CA PRO A 66 3.00 2.34 5.32
C PRO A 66 1.86 2.98 6.12
N SER A 67 0.82 2.20 6.46
CA SER A 67 -0.30 2.55 7.32
C SER A 67 -0.88 1.28 7.93
N ASN A 68 -1.47 1.36 9.12
CA ASN A 68 -2.27 0.26 9.63
C ASN A 68 -3.75 0.68 9.69
N PRO A 69 -4.64 0.18 8.81
CA PRO A 69 -4.40 -0.82 7.75
C PRO A 69 -3.85 -0.24 6.43
N THR A 70 -3.38 -1.13 5.55
CA THR A 70 -2.89 -0.83 4.19
C THR A 70 -3.65 -1.65 3.15
N TRP A 71 -3.95 -1.06 2.00
CA TRP A 71 -4.53 -1.74 0.83
C TRP A 71 -3.59 -1.60 -0.36
N ILE A 72 -3.23 -2.72 -0.98
CA ILE A 72 -2.43 -2.75 -2.22
C ILE A 72 -3.27 -3.38 -3.33
N GLU A 73 -3.33 -2.74 -4.48
CA GLU A 73 -4.14 -3.17 -5.62
C GLU A 73 -3.33 -3.22 -6.90
N TRP A 74 -3.56 -4.24 -7.73
CA TRP A 74 -2.94 -4.37 -9.04
C TRP A 74 -3.90 -4.98 -10.07
N ILE A 75 -3.44 -5.01 -11.31
CA ILE A 75 -4.07 -5.72 -12.42
C ILE A 75 -3.13 -6.89 -12.75
N ASP A 76 -3.66 -8.10 -12.82
CA ASP A 76 -2.90 -9.29 -13.21
C ASP A 76 -2.75 -9.41 -14.74
N ASP A 77 -2.09 -10.46 -15.18
CA ASP A 77 -1.88 -10.80 -16.59
C ASP A 77 -3.17 -11.09 -17.36
N THR A 78 -4.23 -11.52 -16.67
CA THR A 78 -5.57 -11.73 -17.24
C THR A 78 -6.35 -10.41 -17.42
N GLY A 79 -5.84 -9.30 -16.88
CA GLY A 79 -6.52 -8.01 -16.85
C GLY A 79 -7.52 -7.88 -15.70
N GLU A 80 -7.58 -8.88 -14.82
CA GLU A 80 -8.41 -8.85 -13.63
C GLU A 80 -7.76 -8.01 -12.53
N ARG A 81 -8.59 -7.36 -11.74
CA ARG A 81 -8.13 -6.50 -10.65
C ARG A 81 -8.08 -7.33 -9.37
N LEU A 82 -6.89 -7.36 -8.78
CA LEU A 82 -6.60 -8.02 -7.53
C LEU A 82 -6.26 -6.97 -6.47
N GLY A 83 -6.59 -7.28 -5.22
CA GLY A 83 -6.31 -6.44 -4.08
C GLY A 83 -5.93 -7.26 -2.88
N ILE A 84 -5.06 -6.72 -2.06
CA ILE A 84 -4.72 -7.29 -0.77
C ILE A 84 -4.89 -6.23 0.30
N PHE A 85 -5.68 -6.57 1.31
CA PHE A 85 -5.76 -5.81 2.54
C PHE A 85 -4.69 -6.34 3.49
N LEU A 86 -3.93 -5.46 4.12
CA LEU A 86 -2.86 -5.78 5.07
C LEU A 86 -3.14 -5.07 6.40
N LYS A 87 -3.01 -5.80 7.51
CA LYS A 87 -3.21 -5.25 8.85
C LYS A 87 -2.21 -5.85 9.83
N LYS A 88 -1.61 -5.01 10.67
CA LYS A 88 -0.77 -5.46 11.78
C LYS A 88 -1.67 -5.92 12.95
N LEU A 89 -1.39 -7.10 13.51
CA LEU A 89 -2.03 -7.60 14.73
C LEU A 89 -1.28 -7.09 15.96
N ASP A 90 -1.92 -6.21 16.72
CA ASP A 90 -1.51 -5.74 18.05
C ASP A 90 0.00 -5.41 18.20
N SER A 91 0.60 -5.71 19.36
CA SER A 91 2.00 -5.41 19.72
C SER A 91 3.02 -6.33 19.06
N THR A 92 2.57 -7.39 18.38
CA THR A 92 3.42 -8.32 17.63
C THR A 92 3.71 -7.75 16.23
N ASP A 93 4.87 -8.04 15.65
CA ASP A 93 5.17 -7.69 14.24
C ASP A 93 4.43 -8.58 13.22
N HIS A 94 3.33 -9.22 13.65
CA HIS A 94 2.50 -10.08 12.83
C HIS A 94 1.60 -9.26 11.90
N MET A 95 1.43 -9.75 10.67
CA MET A 95 0.60 -9.11 9.66
C MET A 95 -0.41 -10.10 9.07
N VAL A 96 -1.68 -9.76 9.20
CA VAL A 96 -2.76 -10.49 8.51
C VAL A 96 -3.01 -9.84 7.17
N PHE A 97 -3.39 -10.67 6.20
CA PHE A 97 -3.80 -10.19 4.90
C PHE A 97 -5.11 -10.84 4.45
N GLU A 98 -5.81 -10.16 3.56
CA GLU A 98 -6.99 -10.72 2.91
C GLU A 98 -6.90 -10.41 1.43
N PHE A 99 -6.94 -11.44 0.59
CA PHE A 99 -6.93 -11.29 -0.85
C PHE A 99 -8.33 -11.02 -1.34
N PHE A 100 -8.43 -10.17 -2.34
CA PHE A 100 -9.66 -9.84 -3.03
C PHE A 100 -9.43 -9.90 -4.53
N LYS A 101 -10.42 -10.42 -5.23
CA LYS A 101 -10.45 -10.45 -6.68
C LYS A 101 -11.74 -9.82 -7.16
N ASN A 102 -11.67 -9.09 -8.25
CA ASN A 102 -12.86 -8.60 -8.92
C ASN A 102 -13.60 -9.80 -9.55
N GLY A 103 -14.65 -10.29 -8.89
CA GLY A 103 -15.38 -11.47 -9.37
C GLY A 103 -16.44 -11.99 -8.39
N PRO A 104 -17.13 -13.09 -8.73
CA PRO A 104 -18.13 -13.74 -7.87
C PRO A 104 -17.50 -14.45 -6.66
N SER A 105 -16.30 -15.02 -6.83
CA SER A 105 -15.52 -15.65 -5.76
C SER A 105 -14.72 -14.59 -5.00
N ARG A 106 -15.35 -14.01 -3.99
CA ARG A 106 -14.80 -12.88 -3.24
C ARG A 106 -14.14 -13.40 -1.98
N SER A 107 -12.86 -13.12 -1.88
CA SER A 107 -11.95 -13.34 -0.76
C SER A 107 -11.32 -14.72 -0.60
N ILE A 108 -9.99 -14.73 -0.55
CA ILE A 108 -9.18 -15.78 0.08
C ILE A 108 -8.56 -15.11 1.31
N LEU A 109 -8.90 -15.59 2.51
CA LEU A 109 -8.31 -15.10 3.75
C LEU A 109 -7.07 -15.94 4.04
N GLY A 110 -5.90 -15.31 4.07
CA GLY A 110 -4.68 -15.92 4.56
C GLY A 110 -4.19 -15.19 5.80
N VAL A 111 -3.89 -15.91 6.87
CA VAL A 111 -3.27 -15.33 8.07
C VAL A 111 -1.78 -15.66 8.01
N PHE A 112 -0.92 -14.65 7.90
CA PHE A 112 0.53 -14.82 8.13
C PHE A 112 0.84 -14.46 9.58
N GLU A 113 1.31 -15.44 10.34
CA GLU A 113 2.02 -15.18 11.59
C GLU A 113 3.51 -15.16 11.26
N ASN A 114 4.06 -13.97 10.98
CA ASN A 114 5.50 -13.82 10.88
C ASN A 114 6.10 -13.80 12.28
N VAL A 115 6.62 -14.95 12.72
CA VAL A 115 7.61 -15.00 13.81
C VAL A 115 8.97 -14.87 13.14
N PHE A 116 9.51 -13.65 13.11
CA PHE A 116 10.89 -13.43 12.69
C PHE A 116 11.83 -13.93 13.81
N GLU A 117 12.11 -15.23 13.85
CA GLU A 117 13.41 -15.67 14.35
C GLU A 117 14.40 -15.51 13.19
N GLU A 118 15.49 -14.78 13.42
CA GLU A 118 16.56 -14.42 12.47
C GLU A 118 17.11 -15.57 11.60
N SER A 119 16.75 -16.83 11.88
CA SER A 119 17.41 -18.01 11.35
C SER A 119 16.59 -18.88 10.37
N ASP A 120 15.29 -18.67 10.15
CA ASP A 120 14.51 -19.65 9.37
C ASP A 120 13.36 -19.07 8.53
N VAL A 121 13.62 -18.86 7.24
CA VAL A 121 12.57 -18.61 6.23
C VAL A 121 11.70 -19.86 5.99
N ASN A 122 12.18 -21.03 6.41
CA ASN A 122 11.43 -22.29 6.39
C ASN A 122 10.41 -22.43 7.53
N LYS A 123 10.41 -21.53 8.53
CA LYS A 123 9.44 -21.50 9.63
C LYS A 123 8.28 -20.53 9.39
N MET A 124 8.00 -20.14 8.14
CA MET A 124 6.74 -19.46 7.84
C MET A 124 5.57 -20.40 8.16
N GLY A 125 4.93 -20.19 9.30
CA GLY A 125 3.75 -20.95 9.70
C GLY A 125 2.53 -20.47 8.91
N PHE A 126 2.04 -21.28 7.97
CA PHE A 126 0.78 -21.03 7.29
C PHE A 126 -0.36 -21.54 8.15
N ARG A 127 -1.04 -20.65 8.87
CA ARG A 127 -2.28 -21.00 9.57
C ARG A 127 -3.44 -20.71 8.64
N GLU A 128 -3.83 -21.71 7.85
CA GLU A 128 -5.01 -21.61 6.99
C GLU A 128 -6.27 -21.55 7.86
N THR A 129 -6.83 -20.35 8.02
CA THR A 129 -8.18 -20.20 8.59
C THR A 129 -9.20 -20.50 7.49
N LYS A 130 -9.54 -21.79 7.35
CA LYS A 130 -10.67 -22.38 6.59
C LYS A 130 -11.33 -21.43 5.57
N HIS A 131 -11.03 -21.56 4.27
CA HIS A 131 -12.03 -21.34 3.20
C HIS A 131 -11.70 -22.04 1.87
N SER A 132 -12.56 -23.00 1.54
CA SER A 132 -13.09 -23.34 0.21
C SER A 132 -12.17 -23.49 -1.01
N SER A 133 -10.99 -24.06 -0.87
CA SER A 133 -10.39 -24.71 -2.04
C SER A 133 -9.70 -26.00 -1.65
N GLY A 134 -10.44 -27.11 -1.61
CA GLY A 134 -9.84 -28.44 -1.82
C GLY A 134 -9.30 -28.62 -3.25
N LEU A 135 -8.78 -27.54 -3.85
CA LEU A 135 -8.28 -27.46 -5.22
C LEU A 135 -6.75 -27.49 -5.28
N LEU A 136 -6.05 -27.16 -4.19
CA LEU A 136 -4.60 -27.14 -4.14
C LEU A 136 -4.10 -28.16 -3.13
N SER A 137 -3.00 -28.84 -3.45
CA SER A 137 -2.28 -29.62 -2.45
C SER A 137 -1.67 -28.68 -1.39
N PRO A 138 -1.30 -29.20 -0.19
CA PRO A 138 -0.59 -28.39 0.80
C PRO A 138 0.71 -27.77 0.26
N GLU A 139 1.40 -28.47 -0.64
CA GLU A 139 2.61 -27.99 -1.30
C GLU A 139 2.30 -26.83 -2.27
N ASP A 140 1.29 -26.99 -3.13
CA ASP A 140 0.86 -25.92 -4.05
C ASP A 140 0.38 -24.68 -3.29
N THR A 141 -0.30 -24.90 -2.17
CA THR A 141 -0.77 -23.84 -1.27
C THR A 141 0.40 -23.07 -0.68
N THR A 142 1.41 -23.80 -0.18
CA THR A 142 2.64 -23.22 0.38
C THR A 142 3.42 -22.41 -0.67
N ASN A 143 3.57 -22.96 -1.87
CA ASN A 143 4.25 -22.31 -2.99
C ASN A 143 3.51 -21.04 -3.42
N PHE A 144 2.17 -21.10 -3.55
CA PHE A 144 1.34 -19.96 -3.88
C PHE A 144 1.51 -18.82 -2.87
N TYR A 145 1.39 -19.12 -1.56
CA TYR A 145 1.51 -18.09 -0.54
C TYR A 145 2.93 -17.52 -0.42
N THR A 146 3.96 -18.36 -0.60
CA THR A 146 5.36 -17.91 -0.62
C THR A 146 5.58 -16.91 -1.75
N GLU A 147 5.06 -17.21 -2.94
CA GLU A 147 5.20 -16.34 -4.11
C GLU A 147 4.44 -15.01 -3.93
N VAL A 148 3.20 -15.10 -3.46
CA VAL A 148 2.39 -13.96 -3.04
C VAL A 148 3.14 -13.07 -2.05
N PHE A 149 3.75 -13.66 -1.02
CA PHE A 149 4.49 -12.94 0.01
C PHE A 149 5.70 -12.21 -0.58
N ARG A 150 6.42 -12.85 -1.50
CA ARG A 150 7.56 -12.23 -2.18
C ARG A 150 7.15 -11.00 -2.98
N ILE A 151 6.08 -11.11 -3.75
CA ILE A 151 5.52 -10.01 -4.53
C ILE A 151 5.10 -8.84 -3.61
N ILE A 152 4.42 -9.13 -2.50
CA ILE A 152 4.01 -8.11 -1.51
C ILE A 152 5.22 -7.41 -0.91
N THR A 153 6.28 -8.17 -0.60
CA THR A 153 7.53 -7.63 -0.04
C THR A 153 8.15 -6.62 -1.00
N ILE A 154 8.19 -6.94 -2.30
CA ILE A 154 8.66 -6.01 -3.34
C ILE A 154 7.77 -4.77 -3.41
N HIS A 155 6.44 -4.94 -3.42
CA HIS A 155 5.51 -3.80 -3.44
C HIS A 155 5.72 -2.88 -2.22
N LEU A 156 5.85 -3.43 -1.02
CA LEU A 156 6.11 -2.67 0.20
C LEU A 156 7.47 -1.97 0.14
N ALA A 157 8.51 -2.63 -0.36
CA ALA A 157 9.80 -2.01 -0.60
C ALA A 157 9.67 -0.78 -1.52
N PHE A 158 8.92 -0.89 -2.62
CA PHE A 158 8.66 0.26 -3.50
C PHE A 158 7.90 1.40 -2.82
N ILE A 159 6.91 1.08 -1.99
CA ILE A 159 6.09 2.06 -1.27
C ILE A 159 6.87 2.80 -0.17
N ASN A 160 7.75 2.07 0.53
CA ASN A 160 8.43 2.50 1.75
C ASN A 160 9.78 3.18 1.51
N THR A 161 10.43 2.95 0.37
CA THR A 161 11.75 3.53 0.05
C THR A 161 11.66 5.05 -0.19
N PRO A 162 12.62 5.87 0.30
CA PRO A 162 12.71 7.29 -0.01
C PRO A 162 12.89 7.50 -1.50
N ARG A 163 11.95 8.18 -2.14
CA ARG A 163 12.08 8.55 -3.55
C ARG A 163 11.52 9.93 -3.78
N ILE A 164 12.01 10.59 -4.83
CA ILE A 164 11.43 11.85 -5.29
C ILE A 164 10.00 11.56 -5.70
N ILE A 165 9.07 12.02 -4.86
CA ILE A 165 7.65 11.92 -5.10
C ILE A 165 7.30 12.95 -6.18
N GLY A 166 7.13 12.49 -7.42
CA GLY A 166 6.46 13.28 -8.45
C GLY A 166 5.02 13.60 -8.01
N ARG A 167 4.80 14.76 -7.41
CA ARG A 167 3.47 15.14 -6.91
C ARG A 167 2.57 15.61 -8.06
N LYS A 168 1.79 14.69 -8.66
CA LYS A 168 0.61 15.07 -9.47
C LYS A 168 -0.64 15.06 -8.61
N ILE A 169 -1.17 16.24 -8.28
CA ILE A 169 -2.42 16.37 -7.53
C ILE A 169 -3.58 16.38 -8.52
N HIS A 170 -4.38 15.32 -8.55
CA HIS A 170 -5.68 15.37 -9.20
C HIS A 170 -6.72 15.94 -8.24
N LEU A 171 -7.35 17.06 -8.64
CA LEU A 171 -8.46 17.63 -7.89
C LEU A 171 -9.79 17.09 -8.38
N PRO A 172 -10.77 16.84 -7.47
CA PRO A 172 -12.12 16.55 -7.90
C PRO A 172 -12.67 17.70 -8.74
N HIS A 173 -13.52 17.39 -9.71
CA HIS A 173 -14.13 18.39 -10.59
C HIS A 173 -14.83 19.49 -9.77
N ALA A 174 -14.69 20.75 -10.17
CA ALA A 174 -15.15 21.91 -9.39
C ALA A 174 -16.66 21.84 -9.05
N SER A 175 -17.48 21.29 -9.95
CA SER A 175 -18.92 21.10 -9.69
C SER A 175 -19.20 20.06 -8.60
N PHE A 176 -18.40 18.99 -8.51
CA PHE A 176 -18.53 17.98 -7.44
C PHE A 176 -18.10 18.56 -6.09
N GLN A 177 -17.02 19.35 -6.08
CA GLN A 177 -16.57 20.07 -4.88
C GLN A 177 -17.67 20.99 -4.33
N ARG A 178 -18.32 21.79 -5.20
CA ARG A 178 -19.41 22.69 -4.80
C ARG A 178 -20.62 21.94 -4.24
N LYS A 179 -21.02 20.82 -4.88
CA LYS A 179 -22.14 19.99 -4.39
C LYS A 179 -21.88 19.39 -3.01
N LEU A 180 -20.66 18.88 -2.78
CA LEU A 180 -20.23 18.34 -1.48
C LEU A 180 -20.17 19.39 -0.38
N ALA A 181 -19.61 20.57 -0.66
CA ALA A 181 -19.53 21.67 0.30
C ALA A 181 -20.94 22.13 0.73
N LYS A 182 -21.85 22.28 -0.25
CA LYS A 182 -23.26 22.64 -0.02
C LYS A 182 -24.01 21.60 0.81
N ALA A 183 -23.86 20.31 0.49
CA ALA A 183 -24.56 19.23 1.21
C ALA A 183 -24.13 19.08 2.67
N LYS A 184 -22.93 19.52 3.04
CA LYS A 184 -22.38 19.44 4.40
C LYS A 184 -22.48 20.75 5.20
N GLY A 185 -23.16 21.77 4.66
CA GLY A 185 -23.27 23.08 5.32
C GLY A 185 -21.93 23.80 5.49
N THR A 186 -20.93 23.48 4.66
CA THR A 186 -19.58 24.04 4.81
C THR A 186 -19.46 25.34 4.05
N ILE A 187 -19.17 26.45 4.74
CA ILE A 187 -18.85 27.76 4.14
C ILE A 187 -17.34 27.97 4.27
N GLY A 188 -16.56 27.71 3.21
CA GLY A 188 -15.08 27.82 3.23
C GLY A 188 -14.36 27.04 2.12
N LYS A 189 -13.11 27.42 1.80
CA LYS A 189 -12.31 26.94 0.65
C LYS A 189 -11.56 25.60 0.92
N TYR A 190 -11.61 24.72 -0.09
CA TYR A 190 -10.85 23.46 -0.32
C TYR A 190 -11.21 22.24 0.58
N PRO A 191 -11.40 21.01 0.03
CA PRO A 191 -12.59 20.22 0.39
C PRO A 191 -12.41 19.23 1.54
N ILE A 192 -13.49 19.12 2.34
CA ILE A 192 -13.67 18.20 3.48
C ILE A 192 -13.51 16.71 3.18
N GLN A 193 -13.46 16.26 1.91
CA GLN A 193 -13.12 14.88 1.52
C GLN A 193 -12.52 14.82 0.10
N ALA A 194 -11.59 15.72 -0.23
CA ALA A 194 -10.90 15.63 -1.52
C ALA A 194 -10.04 14.36 -1.57
N TRP A 195 -10.30 13.47 -2.52
CA TRP A 195 -9.30 12.48 -2.90
C TRP A 195 -8.23 13.19 -3.72
N THR A 196 -7.00 13.06 -3.26
CA THR A 196 -5.82 13.42 -4.02
C THR A 196 -5.11 12.16 -4.44
N GLU A 197 -4.63 12.12 -5.66
CA GLU A 197 -3.67 11.10 -6.06
C GLU A 197 -2.27 11.62 -5.79
N LEU A 198 -1.38 10.76 -5.33
CA LEU A 198 0.05 10.99 -5.30
C LEU A 198 0.72 9.91 -6.13
N ILE A 199 1.56 10.33 -7.07
CA ILE A 199 2.33 9.40 -7.90
C ILE A 199 3.66 9.14 -7.20
N LEU A 200 3.91 7.88 -6.87
CA LEU A 200 5.17 7.40 -6.33
C LEU A 200 5.97 6.83 -7.50
N GLU A 201 6.86 7.64 -8.06
CA GLU A 201 7.74 7.22 -9.15
C GLU A 201 8.89 6.38 -8.58
N VAL A 202 9.11 5.19 -9.11
CA VAL A 202 10.17 4.26 -8.69
C VAL A 202 11.50 4.70 -9.30
N THR A 203 12.04 5.83 -8.84
CA THR A 203 13.36 6.33 -9.25
C THR A 203 14.45 5.92 -8.25
N PRO A 204 15.73 5.86 -8.68
CA PRO A 204 16.85 5.83 -7.75
C PRO A 204 16.81 7.04 -6.82
N PRO A 205 17.36 6.95 -5.60
CA PRO A 205 17.59 8.13 -4.77
C PRO A 205 18.41 9.13 -5.58
N LYS A 206 17.92 10.35 -5.75
CA LYS A 206 18.79 11.43 -6.24
C LYS A 206 19.40 12.10 -5.03
N ASP A 207 20.66 12.47 -5.16
CA ASP A 207 21.24 13.43 -4.26
C ASP A 207 20.59 14.79 -4.52
N GLU A 208 19.76 15.23 -3.59
CA GLU A 208 19.14 16.55 -3.59
C GLU A 208 19.84 17.47 -2.57
N SER A 209 21.05 17.13 -2.09
CA SER A 209 21.84 18.02 -1.21
C SER A 209 22.00 19.42 -1.81
N ASP A 210 22.11 19.47 -3.14
CA ASP A 210 22.35 20.69 -3.92
C ASP A 210 21.08 21.24 -4.56
N ALA A 211 19.93 20.58 -4.37
CA ALA A 211 18.67 21.10 -4.87
C ALA A 211 18.36 22.40 -4.10
N PRO A 212 18.08 23.52 -4.81
CA PRO A 212 17.68 24.75 -4.13
C PRO A 212 16.49 24.41 -3.24
N ALA A 213 16.54 24.86 -1.98
CA ALA A 213 15.48 24.62 -1.01
C ALA A 213 14.15 24.95 -1.68
N CYS A 214 13.42 23.90 -2.09
CA CYS A 214 12.14 24.09 -2.73
C CYS A 214 11.23 24.49 -1.58
N GLU A 215 11.13 25.80 -1.37
CA GLU A 215 10.04 26.39 -0.63
C GLU A 215 8.75 25.95 -1.33
N THR A 216 8.25 24.80 -0.90
CA THR A 216 6.85 24.45 -1.09
C THR A 216 6.07 25.35 -0.17
N VAL A 217 6.03 26.66 -0.50
CA VAL A 217 5.27 27.75 0.10
C VAL A 217 4.76 27.33 1.49
N LEU A 218 5.65 27.42 2.48
CA LEU A 218 5.41 26.95 3.85
C LEU A 218 4.31 27.74 4.58
N THR A 219 3.74 28.77 3.94
CA THR A 219 2.81 29.73 4.54
C THR A 219 1.33 29.41 4.34
N GLY A 220 1.00 28.35 3.61
CA GLY A 220 -0.39 27.87 3.52
C GLY A 220 -0.66 26.79 4.56
N GLU A 221 -1.57 27.04 5.51
CA GLU A 221 -2.14 25.95 6.31
C GLU A 221 -2.71 24.87 5.38
N LYS A 222 -2.37 23.60 5.65
CA LYS A 222 -2.83 22.44 4.87
C LYS A 222 -3.96 21.75 5.64
N ALA A 223 -4.96 21.26 4.92
CA ALA A 223 -5.93 20.30 5.48
C ALA A 223 -5.22 19.12 6.16
N LEU A 224 -5.85 18.61 7.22
CA LEU A 224 -5.38 17.44 7.94
C LEU A 224 -5.24 16.26 6.97
N HIS A 225 -4.08 15.64 6.92
CA HIS A 225 -3.80 14.52 6.04
C HIS A 225 -2.91 13.49 6.72
N PHE A 226 -3.07 12.25 6.28
CA PHE A 226 -2.25 11.15 6.75
C PHE A 226 -0.94 11.10 5.97
N VAL A 227 0.17 11.05 6.70
CA VAL A 227 1.52 10.83 6.19
C VAL A 227 1.86 9.37 6.45
N ARG A 228 2.16 8.64 5.36
CA ARG A 228 2.53 7.22 5.46
C ARG A 228 3.90 7.04 6.11
N SER A 229 4.11 5.87 6.72
CA SER A 229 5.44 5.42 7.11
C SER A 229 6.31 5.27 5.86
N HIS A 230 7.56 5.72 5.94
CA HIS A 230 8.54 5.59 4.86
C HIS A 230 9.95 5.79 5.44
N LEU A 231 10.96 5.36 4.70
CA LEU A 231 12.36 5.65 5.00
C LEU A 231 12.75 7.00 4.40
N ARG A 232 13.68 7.70 5.04
CA ARG A 232 14.25 8.99 4.60
C ARG A 232 15.70 9.11 5.06
N ILE A 233 16.55 9.75 4.26
CA ILE A 233 17.91 10.08 4.69
C ILE A 233 17.88 11.39 5.50
N VAL A 234 18.40 11.36 6.72
CA VAL A 234 18.53 12.51 7.62
C VAL A 234 19.94 12.52 8.19
N GLY A 235 20.71 13.57 7.90
CA GLY A 235 22.11 13.66 8.34
C GLY A 235 22.98 12.48 7.87
N GLY A 236 22.77 12.02 6.63
CA GLY A 236 23.48 10.87 6.05
C GLY A 236 23.04 9.50 6.56
N LYS A 237 22.04 9.43 7.47
CA LYS A 237 21.53 8.16 8.00
C LYS A 237 20.14 7.85 7.45
N LEU A 238 19.91 6.59 7.11
CA LEU A 238 18.58 6.11 6.75
C LEU A 238 17.73 6.00 8.03
N VAL A 239 16.63 6.74 8.08
CA VAL A 239 15.73 6.82 9.23
C VAL A 239 14.32 6.47 8.80
N ARG A 240 13.62 5.67 9.61
CA ARG A 240 12.19 5.41 9.45
C ARG A 240 11.39 6.56 10.02
N VAL A 241 10.58 7.18 9.17
CA VAL A 241 9.55 8.14 9.56
C VAL A 241 8.28 7.35 9.79
N SER A 242 7.82 7.31 11.04
CA SER A 242 6.55 6.67 11.39
C SER A 242 5.36 7.37 10.74
N ALA A 243 4.31 6.60 10.46
CA ALA A 243 3.06 7.15 9.95
C ALA A 243 2.43 8.11 10.99
N HIS A 244 1.93 9.26 10.54
CA HIS A 244 1.36 10.28 11.43
C HIS A 244 0.38 11.19 10.69
N TRP A 245 -0.44 11.92 11.44
CA TRP A 245 -1.30 12.96 10.90
C TRP A 245 -0.58 14.31 10.89
N ARG A 246 -0.80 15.11 9.85
CA ARG A 246 -0.23 16.46 9.71
C ARG A 246 -1.24 17.45 9.12
N GLY A 247 -1.19 18.71 9.52
CA GLY A 247 -2.05 19.78 9.01
C GLY A 247 -3.13 20.23 10.01
N ASN A 248 -4.02 21.11 9.58
CA ASN A 248 -5.09 21.70 10.37
C ASN A 248 -6.44 21.00 10.07
N ALA A 249 -7.07 20.43 11.11
CA ALA A 249 -8.38 19.78 10.99
C ALA A 249 -9.52 20.75 10.65
N ALA A 250 -9.39 22.04 11.00
CA ALA A 250 -10.38 23.07 10.67
C ALA A 250 -10.51 23.30 9.15
N LEU A 251 -9.46 22.97 8.39
CA LEU A 251 -9.46 23.02 6.92
C LEU A 251 -9.97 21.72 6.28
N GLY A 252 -10.46 20.78 7.08
CA GLY A 252 -10.98 19.49 6.63
C GLY A 252 -9.94 18.37 6.60
N ILE A 253 -10.36 17.19 6.14
CA ILE A 253 -9.53 15.98 6.04
C ILE A 253 -9.29 15.62 4.58
N LYS A 254 -8.03 15.59 4.18
CA LYS A 254 -7.58 15.15 2.86
C LYS A 254 -7.30 13.65 2.88
N ARG A 255 -7.93 12.92 1.97
CA ARG A 255 -7.62 11.51 1.71
C ARG A 255 -6.73 11.40 0.49
N THR A 256 -5.71 10.56 0.58
CA THR A 256 -4.78 10.34 -0.53
C THR A 256 -4.89 8.90 -1.03
N ARG A 257 -4.90 8.71 -2.34
CA ARG A 257 -4.55 7.43 -2.97
C ARG A 257 -3.14 7.54 -3.55
N TYR A 258 -2.39 6.47 -3.49
CA TYR A 258 -1.07 6.40 -4.10
C TYR A 258 -1.14 5.60 -5.38
N SER A 259 -0.49 6.06 -6.44
CA SER A 259 -0.22 5.27 -7.65
C SER A 259 1.28 5.09 -7.75
N VAL A 260 1.75 3.86 -7.65
CA VAL A 260 3.16 3.51 -7.77
C VAL A 260 3.45 3.22 -9.22
N VAL A 261 4.41 3.93 -9.80
CA VAL A 261 4.68 3.92 -11.24
C VAL A 261 6.16 3.69 -11.51
N PRO A 262 6.51 3.06 -12.64
CA PRO A 262 7.89 2.85 -13.03
C PRO A 262 8.61 4.20 -13.25
N PRO A 263 9.95 4.20 -13.23
CA PRO A 263 10.73 5.38 -13.58
C PRO A 263 10.48 5.83 -15.02
N LYS A 264 10.35 7.14 -15.26
CA LYS A 264 10.05 7.68 -16.60
C LYS A 264 11.09 7.36 -17.67
N ASN A 265 12.35 7.19 -17.27
CA ASN A 265 13.46 6.85 -18.16
C ASN A 265 13.63 5.34 -18.34
N GLY A 266 12.77 4.51 -17.73
CA GLY A 266 12.87 3.05 -17.77
C GLY A 266 14.03 2.46 -16.96
N VAL A 267 14.84 3.30 -16.30
CA VAL A 267 15.98 2.85 -15.50
C VAL A 267 15.48 2.47 -14.12
N TRP A 268 15.24 1.17 -13.93
CA TRP A 268 14.92 0.61 -12.63
C TRP A 268 16.13 0.73 -11.71
N PRO A 269 15.94 0.98 -10.41
CA PRO A 269 17.05 1.02 -9.50
C PRO A 269 17.60 -0.39 -9.31
N GLU A 270 18.91 -0.51 -9.23
CA GLU A 270 19.64 -1.76 -9.01
C GLU A 270 19.48 -2.25 -7.57
N TYR A 271 18.25 -2.59 -7.16
CA TYR A 271 17.99 -3.13 -5.82
C TYR A 271 18.70 -4.47 -5.57
N ALA A 272 19.03 -5.20 -6.64
CA ALA A 272 19.69 -6.50 -6.56
C ALA A 272 21.23 -6.43 -6.44
N GLY A 273 21.85 -5.26 -6.65
CA GLY A 273 23.31 -5.10 -6.63
C GLY A 273 23.85 -4.01 -5.70
N ALA A 274 22.99 -3.11 -5.20
CA ALA A 274 23.42 -1.90 -4.50
C ALA A 274 22.68 -1.62 -3.17
N LEU A 275 22.31 -2.67 -2.45
CA LEU A 275 22.11 -2.56 -1.00
C LEU A 275 23.40 -3.11 -0.35
N PRO A 276 24.05 -2.32 0.54
CA PRO A 276 25.32 -2.70 1.14
C PRO A 276 25.27 -4.04 1.87
#